data_AF-A0A414SU02-F1
#
_entry.id   AF-A0A414SU02-F1
#
_cell.length_a   1.000
_cell.length_b   1.000
_cell.length_c   1.000
_cell.angle_alpha   90.00
_cell.angle_beta   90.00
_cell.angle_gamma   90.00
#
_symmetry.space_group_name_H-M   'P 1'
#
loop_
_entity.id
_entity.type
_entity.pdbx_description
1 polymer ?
#
loop_
_entity_poly.entity_id
_entity_poly.type
_entity_poly.pdbx_seq_one_letter_code
_entity_poly.pdbx_strand_id
1 'polypeptide(L)'
;MTIETENQKSVKGRIVAAAWQLFYEKGYNGTTVDDIIDLSGTSKGSFYYYFNTKDELLNTLSMILDDNYEILKEKMDPDMNSYDKLLYLNYEAHSMIEEKINIDLLASLYSTQLVAQGHRSLLDQNRTYYKLISSVIDEGQKRGEILDEVPVSELVRYYSMCERALVSDWCLNKGEYSLREYSKKCMPVMLEHFKR
;
A
#
# COMPACT_ATOMS: atom_id res chain seq x y z
N MET A 1 -7.62 -13.14 3.07
CA MET A 1 -7.72 -12.07 4.08
C MET A 1 -9.13 -11.51 3.99
N THR A 2 -9.96 -11.82 4.98
CA THR A 2 -11.41 -11.54 4.94
C THR A 2 -11.65 -10.11 5.41
N ILE A 3 -12.13 -9.25 4.50
CA ILE A 3 -12.68 -7.94 4.83
C ILE A 3 -14.02 -8.21 5.52
N GLU A 4 -14.05 -8.38 6.83
CA GLU A 4 -15.26 -8.62 7.64
C GLU A 4 -15.25 -7.64 8.83
N THR A 5 -16.31 -6.92 9.22
CA THR A 5 -17.75 -7.30 9.21
C THR A 5 -18.74 -6.11 9.19
N GLU A 6 -18.32 -4.84 9.23
CA GLU A 6 -19.29 -3.71 9.15
C GLU A 6 -19.46 -3.16 7.74
N ASN A 7 -18.40 -3.14 6.94
CA ASN A 7 -18.41 -2.51 5.62
C ASN A 7 -19.24 -3.31 4.59
N GLN A 8 -19.30 -4.65 4.72
CA GLN A 8 -20.07 -5.54 3.83
C GLN A 8 -21.59 -5.29 3.85
N LYS A 9 -22.12 -4.64 4.89
CA LYS A 9 -23.56 -4.28 4.93
C LYS A 9 -23.89 -3.10 4.02
N SER A 10 -22.92 -2.23 3.74
CA SER A 10 -23.10 -1.08 2.85
C SER A 10 -23.08 -1.53 1.37
N VAL A 11 -23.81 -0.81 0.52
CA VAL A 11 -23.78 -1.05 -0.93
C VAL A 11 -22.36 -0.95 -1.47
N LYS A 12 -21.60 0.06 -1.04
CA LYS A 12 -20.18 0.25 -1.41
C LYS A 12 -19.34 -0.97 -1.03
N GLY A 13 -19.46 -1.45 0.21
CA GLY A 13 -18.66 -2.57 0.69
C GLY A 13 -19.02 -3.91 0.02
N ARG A 14 -20.29 -4.12 -0.36
CA ARG A 14 -20.66 -5.29 -1.19
C ARG A 14 -20.00 -5.25 -2.56
N ILE A 15 -19.95 -4.09 -3.20
CA ILE A 15 -19.26 -3.92 -4.49
C ILE A 15 -17.77 -4.21 -4.34
N VAL A 16 -17.12 -3.65 -3.31
CA VAL A 16 -15.69 -3.90 -3.03
C VAL A 16 -15.41 -5.37 -2.75
N ALA A 17 -16.23 -6.02 -1.91
CA ALA A 17 -16.06 -7.43 -1.58
C ALA A 17 -16.23 -8.34 -2.82
N ALA A 18 -17.26 -8.10 -3.63
CA ALA A 18 -17.47 -8.82 -4.88
C ALA A 18 -16.31 -8.62 -5.87
N ALA A 19 -15.81 -7.39 -5.99
CA ALA A 19 -14.66 -7.09 -6.85
C ALA A 19 -13.41 -7.84 -6.42
N TRP A 20 -13.06 -7.81 -5.12
CA TRP A 20 -11.91 -8.54 -4.61
C TRP A 20 -12.04 -10.05 -4.77
N GLN A 21 -13.23 -10.60 -4.51
CA GLN A 21 -13.49 -12.02 -4.75
C GLN A 21 -13.21 -12.39 -6.22
N LEU A 22 -13.77 -11.63 -7.16
CA LEU A 22 -13.56 -11.87 -8.60
C LEU A 22 -12.10 -11.64 -9.02
N PHE A 23 -11.44 -10.64 -8.47
CA PHE A 23 -10.01 -10.40 -8.73
C PHE A 23 -9.14 -11.59 -8.30
N TYR A 24 -9.46 -12.25 -7.19
CA TYR A 24 -8.76 -13.47 -6.76
C TYR A 24 -9.14 -14.69 -7.62
N GLU A 25 -10.39 -14.82 -8.04
CA GLU A 25 -10.87 -16.01 -8.76
C GLU A 25 -10.47 -16.04 -10.24
N LYS A 26 -10.53 -14.90 -10.94
CA LYS A 26 -10.31 -14.80 -12.39
C LYS A 26 -9.29 -13.74 -12.82
N GLY A 27 -8.63 -13.11 -11.86
CA GLY A 27 -7.69 -12.02 -12.09
C GLY A 27 -8.38 -10.69 -12.40
N TYR A 28 -7.62 -9.60 -12.21
CA TYR A 28 -8.12 -8.25 -12.48
C TYR A 28 -8.54 -8.06 -13.95
N ASN A 29 -7.73 -8.50 -14.92
CA ASN A 29 -8.04 -8.36 -16.35
C ASN A 29 -9.25 -9.20 -16.79
N GLY A 30 -9.45 -10.39 -16.20
CA GLY A 30 -10.59 -11.26 -16.48
C GLY A 30 -11.91 -10.78 -15.87
N THR A 31 -11.88 -9.76 -15.01
CA THR A 31 -13.06 -9.23 -14.33
C THR A 31 -13.68 -8.05 -15.07
N THR A 32 -14.98 -8.08 -15.34
CA THR A 32 -15.75 -6.95 -15.87
C THR A 32 -16.56 -6.24 -14.79
N VAL A 33 -17.03 -5.02 -15.06
CA VAL A 33 -17.92 -4.28 -14.15
C VAL A 33 -19.27 -5.00 -13.99
N ASP A 34 -19.79 -5.60 -15.06
CA ASP A 34 -21.07 -6.31 -15.00
C ASP A 34 -20.97 -7.56 -14.10
N ASP A 35 -19.85 -8.29 -14.15
CA ASP A 35 -19.61 -9.41 -13.22
C ASP A 35 -19.64 -8.98 -11.75
N ILE A 36 -19.09 -7.80 -11.45
CA ILE A 36 -19.05 -7.25 -10.09
C ILE A 36 -20.46 -6.82 -9.65
N ILE A 37 -21.23 -6.20 -10.55
CA ILE A 37 -22.62 -5.80 -10.30
C ILE A 37 -23.44 -7.05 -9.99
N ASP A 38 -23.34 -8.10 -10.81
CA ASP A 38 -24.06 -9.35 -10.67
C ASP A 38 -23.72 -10.05 -9.34
N LEU A 39 -22.43 -10.22 -9.04
CA LEU A 39 -22.00 -10.87 -7.80
C LEU A 39 -22.36 -10.06 -6.54
N SER A 40 -22.24 -8.73 -6.60
CA SER A 40 -22.56 -7.86 -5.45
C SER A 40 -24.06 -7.76 -5.15
N GLY A 41 -24.92 -8.23 -6.07
CA GLY A 41 -26.37 -8.07 -6.00
C GLY A 41 -26.81 -6.59 -5.97
N THR A 42 -26.04 -5.71 -6.61
CA THR A 42 -26.34 -4.28 -6.69
C THR A 42 -26.83 -3.89 -8.09
N SER A 43 -27.28 -2.65 -8.26
CA SER A 43 -27.68 -2.14 -9.58
C SER A 43 -26.51 -1.44 -10.27
N LYS A 44 -26.57 -1.36 -11.61
CA LYS A 44 -25.64 -0.55 -12.40
C LYS A 44 -25.56 0.90 -11.90
N GLY A 45 -26.70 1.52 -11.60
CA GLY A 45 -26.75 2.87 -11.05
C GLY A 45 -26.06 2.99 -9.68
N SER A 46 -26.21 1.96 -8.83
CA SER A 46 -25.52 1.90 -7.54
C SER A 46 -24.01 1.76 -7.69
N PHE A 47 -23.53 0.98 -8.66
CA PHE A 47 -22.11 0.88 -8.97
C PHE A 47 -21.55 2.25 -9.37
N TYR A 48 -22.12 2.86 -10.40
CA TYR A 48 -21.63 4.14 -10.94
C TYR A 48 -21.86 5.34 -10.01
N TYR A 49 -22.67 5.19 -8.96
CA TYR A 49 -22.75 6.17 -7.87
C TYR A 49 -21.49 6.17 -7.00
N TYR A 50 -20.88 5.01 -6.75
CA TYR A 50 -19.69 4.87 -5.88
C TYR A 50 -18.37 4.79 -6.65
N PHE A 51 -18.39 4.18 -7.84
CA PHE A 51 -17.20 3.87 -8.61
C PHE A 51 -17.42 4.14 -10.09
N ASN A 52 -16.53 4.91 -10.71
CA ASN A 52 -16.62 5.19 -12.16
C ASN A 52 -16.02 4.06 -13.00
N THR A 53 -15.06 3.32 -12.43
CA THR A 53 -14.30 2.30 -13.14
C THR A 53 -13.95 1.13 -12.21
N LYS A 54 -13.57 0.00 -12.82
CA LYS A 54 -12.99 -1.15 -12.10
C LYS A 54 -11.67 -0.78 -11.40
N ASP A 55 -10.93 0.20 -11.90
CA ASP A 55 -9.62 0.60 -11.38
C ASP A 55 -9.73 1.26 -10.01
N GLU A 56 -10.81 2.01 -9.79
CA GLU A 56 -11.10 2.61 -8.48
C GLU A 56 -11.35 1.55 -7.40
N LEU A 57 -11.78 0.35 -7.79
CA LEU A 57 -11.89 -0.78 -6.86
C LEU A 57 -10.52 -1.36 -6.53
N LEU A 58 -9.61 -1.45 -7.52
CA LEU A 58 -8.24 -1.90 -7.27
C LEU A 58 -7.47 -0.93 -6.37
N ASN A 59 -7.76 0.38 -6.48
CA ASN A 59 -7.21 1.41 -5.59
C ASN A 59 -7.51 1.15 -4.11
N THR A 60 -8.57 0.41 -3.77
CA THR A 60 -8.89 0.04 -2.38
C THR A 60 -7.84 -0.88 -1.75
N LEU A 61 -6.93 -1.47 -2.54
CA LEU A 61 -5.77 -2.20 -2.01
C LEU A 61 -4.92 -1.33 -1.09
N SER A 62 -4.84 -0.01 -1.37
CA SER A 62 -4.10 0.92 -0.50
C SER A 62 -4.66 0.98 0.92
N MET A 63 -5.95 0.69 1.10
CA MET A 63 -6.58 0.62 2.44
C MET A 63 -6.07 -0.60 3.20
N ILE A 64 -5.94 -1.76 2.54
CA ILE A 64 -5.37 -2.98 3.15
C ILE A 64 -3.91 -2.73 3.56
N LEU A 65 -3.15 -2.02 2.73
CA LEU A 65 -1.78 -1.62 3.08
C LEU A 65 -1.76 -0.70 4.31
N ASP A 66 -2.68 0.27 4.37
CA ASP A 66 -2.79 1.21 5.50
C ASP A 66 -3.21 0.52 6.80
N ASP A 67 -4.15 -0.42 6.76
CA ASP A 67 -4.56 -1.23 7.91
C ASP A 67 -3.35 -1.98 8.51
N ASN A 68 -2.45 -2.47 7.64
CA ASN A 68 -1.21 -3.09 8.10
C ASN A 68 -0.29 -2.09 8.81
N TYR A 69 -0.17 -0.84 8.32
CA TYR A 69 0.63 0.19 9.02
C TYR A 69 0.06 0.58 10.38
N GLU A 70 -1.27 0.61 10.57
CA GLU A 70 -1.85 0.83 11.90
C GLU A 70 -1.47 -0.30 12.87
N ILE A 71 -1.56 -1.57 12.42
CA ILE A 71 -1.14 -2.72 13.23
C ILE A 71 0.34 -2.65 13.59
N LEU A 72 1.20 -2.27 12.64
CA LEU A 72 2.63 -2.14 12.88
C LEU A 72 2.93 -1.00 13.85
N LYS A 73 2.25 0.14 13.72
CA LYS A 73 2.39 1.27 14.63
C LYS A 73 2.08 0.89 16.08
N GLU A 74 1.05 0.07 16.31
CA GLU A 74 0.70 -0.40 17.67
C GLU A 74 1.72 -1.38 18.26
N LYS A 75 2.38 -2.18 17.42
CA LYS A 75 3.36 -3.19 17.85
C LYS A 75 4.78 -2.65 17.95
N MET A 76 5.07 -1.56 17.26
CA MET A 76 6.40 -0.98 17.18
C MET A 76 6.81 -0.43 18.55
N ASP A 77 8.03 -0.77 18.98
CA ASP A 77 8.61 -0.22 20.20
C ASP A 77 8.72 1.31 20.09
N PRO A 78 8.06 2.08 20.98
CA PRO A 78 8.08 3.54 20.93
C PRO A 78 9.48 4.12 21.16
N ASP A 79 10.36 3.43 21.88
CA ASP A 79 11.69 3.91 22.23
C ASP A 79 12.75 3.55 21.17
N MET A 80 12.40 2.69 20.20
CA MET A 80 13.25 2.33 19.07
C MET A 80 13.80 3.58 18.35
N ASN A 81 15.06 3.51 17.92
CA ASN A 81 15.68 4.56 17.11
C ASN A 81 14.85 4.78 15.83
N SER A 82 14.67 6.05 15.45
CA SER A 82 13.77 6.44 14.36
C SER A 82 14.22 5.92 12.99
N TYR A 83 15.52 5.79 12.76
CA TYR A 83 16.05 5.16 11.55
C TYR A 83 15.71 3.66 11.52
N ASP A 84 15.86 2.98 12.65
CA ASP A 84 15.51 1.56 12.76
C ASP A 84 14.00 1.32 12.63
N LYS A 85 13.16 2.24 13.13
CA LYS A 85 11.71 2.23 12.91
C LYS A 85 11.38 2.24 11.40
N LEU A 86 12.07 3.04 10.59
CA LEU A 86 11.86 3.09 9.13
C LEU A 86 12.21 1.75 8.45
N LEU A 87 13.27 1.10 8.88
CA LEU A 87 13.68 -0.21 8.36
C LEU A 87 12.72 -1.32 8.82
N TYR A 88 12.29 -1.29 10.08
CA TYR A 88 11.31 -2.20 10.65
C TYR A 88 9.98 -2.12 9.88
N LEU A 89 9.44 -0.91 9.70
CA LEU A 89 8.20 -0.69 8.97
C LEU A 89 8.29 -1.20 7.54
N ASN A 90 9.42 -0.96 6.85
CA ASN A 90 9.61 -1.47 5.49
C ASN A 90 9.63 -3.00 5.46
N TYR A 91 10.43 -3.63 6.32
CA TYR A 91 10.59 -5.07 6.36
C TYR A 91 9.25 -5.79 6.63
N GLU A 92 8.49 -5.32 7.62
CA GLU A 92 7.21 -5.91 7.98
C GLU A 92 6.13 -5.66 6.92
N ALA A 93 6.07 -4.44 6.35
CA ALA A 93 5.15 -4.14 5.24
C ALA A 93 5.44 -5.03 4.03
N HIS A 94 6.71 -5.20 3.67
CA HIS A 94 7.12 -6.06 2.57
C HIS A 94 6.89 -7.55 2.86
N SER A 95 7.04 -8.00 4.10
CA SER A 95 6.66 -9.36 4.50
C SER A 95 5.17 -9.59 4.33
N MET A 96 4.33 -8.63 4.72
CA MET A 96 2.89 -8.71 4.55
C MET A 96 2.49 -8.74 3.06
N ILE A 97 3.11 -7.88 2.25
CA ILE A 97 2.90 -7.86 0.80
C ILE A 97 3.23 -9.22 0.19
N GLU A 98 4.42 -9.74 0.47
CA GLU A 98 4.92 -11.01 -0.05
C GLU A 98 4.02 -12.20 0.34
N GLU A 99 3.55 -12.24 1.58
CA GLU A 99 2.79 -13.39 2.10
C GLU A 99 1.30 -13.34 1.77
N LYS A 100 0.72 -12.14 1.61
CA LYS A 100 -0.74 -11.97 1.64
C LYS A 100 -1.32 -11.30 0.41
N ILE A 101 -0.52 -10.62 -0.40
CA ILE A 101 -1.01 -9.90 -1.57
C ILE A 101 -0.66 -10.69 -2.82
N ASN A 102 -1.67 -10.96 -3.65
CA ASN A 102 -1.45 -11.57 -4.95
C ASN A 102 -0.61 -10.62 -5.83
N ILE A 103 0.52 -11.12 -6.33
CA ILE A 103 1.48 -10.33 -7.09
C ILE A 103 0.91 -9.75 -8.38
N ASP A 104 0.01 -10.45 -9.08
CA ASP A 104 -0.60 -9.97 -10.32
C ASP A 104 -1.58 -8.82 -10.03
N LEU A 105 -2.28 -8.85 -8.90
CA LEU A 105 -3.13 -7.74 -8.45
C LEU A 105 -2.31 -6.53 -8.06
N LEU A 106 -1.17 -6.73 -7.39
CA LEU A 106 -0.23 -5.66 -7.06
C LEU A 106 0.37 -5.04 -8.34
N ALA A 107 0.82 -5.86 -9.28
CA ALA A 107 1.34 -5.40 -10.57
C ALA A 107 0.26 -4.63 -11.36
N SER A 108 -0.99 -5.13 -11.35
CA SER A 108 -2.13 -4.43 -11.95
C SER A 108 -2.35 -3.08 -11.30
N LEU A 109 -2.27 -2.97 -9.96
CA LEU A 109 -2.39 -1.69 -9.25
C LEU A 109 -1.32 -0.70 -9.72
N TYR A 110 -0.04 -1.11 -9.74
CA TYR A 110 1.04 -0.25 -10.19
C TYR A 110 0.85 0.19 -11.65
N SER A 111 0.40 -0.72 -12.52
CA SER A 111 0.06 -0.39 -13.91
C SER A 111 -1.04 0.67 -13.97
N THR A 112 -2.13 0.52 -13.21
CA THR A 112 -3.20 1.54 -13.19
C THR A 112 -2.69 2.86 -12.65
N GLN A 113 -1.80 2.89 -11.64
CA GLN A 113 -1.25 4.15 -11.12
C GLN A 113 -0.43 4.92 -12.16
N LEU A 114 0.24 4.23 -13.08
CA LEU A 114 1.05 4.85 -14.14
C LEU A 114 0.20 5.45 -15.25
N VAL A 115 -0.88 4.76 -15.65
CA VAL A 115 -1.76 5.20 -16.75
C VAL A 115 -3.00 5.98 -16.27
N ALA A 116 -3.24 6.02 -14.97
CA ALA A 116 -4.43 6.65 -14.40
C ALA A 116 -4.55 8.12 -14.80
N GLN A 117 -5.72 8.45 -15.36
CA GLN A 117 -6.21 9.82 -15.50
C GLN A 117 -6.93 10.32 -14.24
N GLY A 118 -7.20 9.43 -13.28
CA GLY A 118 -7.92 9.69 -12.03
C GLY A 118 -7.03 9.63 -10.78
N HIS A 119 -7.64 9.24 -9.66
CA HIS A 119 -6.98 9.20 -8.35
C HIS A 119 -5.87 8.15 -8.28
N ARG A 120 -4.68 8.58 -7.80
CA ARG A 120 -3.51 7.73 -7.58
C ARG A 120 -3.38 7.41 -6.09
N SER A 121 -4.03 6.34 -5.63
CA SER A 121 -4.09 6.01 -4.19
C SER A 121 -2.72 5.70 -3.58
N LEU A 122 -1.75 5.20 -4.36
CA LEU A 122 -0.38 4.99 -3.86
C LEU A 122 0.37 6.30 -3.56
N LEU A 123 -0.12 7.44 -4.05
CA LEU A 123 0.49 8.76 -3.89
C LEU A 123 -0.29 9.69 -2.94
N ASP A 124 -1.43 9.24 -2.41
CA ASP A 124 -2.28 10.06 -1.56
C ASP A 124 -1.62 10.31 -0.19
N GLN A 125 -1.16 11.54 0.03
CA GLN A 125 -0.50 11.99 1.26
C GLN A 125 -1.42 11.94 2.51
N ASN A 126 -2.73 11.76 2.33
CA ASN A 126 -3.67 11.63 3.44
C ASN A 126 -3.69 10.22 4.06
N ARG A 127 -3.05 9.24 3.42
CA ARG A 127 -2.98 7.87 3.89
C ARG A 127 -2.25 7.72 5.22
N THR A 128 -2.63 6.71 6.00
CA THR A 128 -1.96 6.35 7.25
C THR A 128 -0.47 6.15 7.03
N TYR A 129 -0.10 5.47 5.94
CA TYR A 129 1.29 5.28 5.55
C TYR A 129 2.12 6.58 5.59
N TYR A 130 1.72 7.61 4.86
CA TYR A 130 2.48 8.87 4.78
C TYR A 130 2.54 9.60 6.11
N LYS A 131 1.43 9.59 6.86
CA LYS A 131 1.37 10.20 8.19
C LYS A 131 2.30 9.51 9.19
N LEU A 132 2.35 8.18 9.17
CA LEU A 132 3.22 7.40 10.05
C LEU A 132 4.69 7.63 9.72
N ILE A 133 5.08 7.51 8.44
CA ILE A 133 6.47 7.73 8.01
C ILE A 133 6.90 9.17 8.32
N SER A 134 6.04 10.16 8.07
CA SER A 134 6.31 11.56 8.43
C SER A 134 6.51 11.75 9.93
N SER A 135 5.71 11.08 10.76
CA SER A 135 5.84 11.13 12.22
C SER A 135 7.17 10.54 12.70
N VAL A 136 7.59 9.41 12.14
CA VAL A 136 8.85 8.76 12.50
C VAL A 136 10.06 9.62 12.09
N ILE A 137 10.01 10.22 10.90
CA ILE A 137 11.09 11.09 10.43
C ILE A 137 11.17 12.38 11.27
N ASP A 138 10.04 13.02 11.57
CA ASP A 138 9.97 14.21 12.43
C ASP A 138 10.50 13.92 13.85
N GLU A 139 10.14 12.77 14.42
CA GLU A 139 10.68 12.29 15.70
C GLU A 139 12.21 12.12 15.63
N GLY A 140 12.71 11.49 14.58
CA GLY A 140 14.15 11.27 14.37
C GLY A 140 14.95 12.55 14.23
N GLN A 141 14.42 13.56 13.54
CA GLN A 141 15.04 14.89 13.47
C GLN A 141 15.11 15.56 14.84
N LYS A 142 14.02 15.52 15.61
CA LYS A 142 13.99 16.07 16.97
C LYS A 142 14.94 15.37 17.94
N ARG A 143 15.15 14.06 17.76
CA ARG A 143 16.09 13.24 18.53
C ARG A 143 17.54 13.31 18.02
N GLY A 144 17.78 13.95 16.87
CA GLY A 144 19.10 14.00 16.22
C GLY A 144 19.57 12.66 15.63
N GLU A 145 18.65 11.73 15.40
CA GLU A 145 18.89 10.39 14.85
C GLU A 145 18.80 10.36 13.32
N ILE A 146 18.03 11.28 12.76
CA ILE A 146 17.88 11.52 11.32
C ILE A 146 18.36 12.95 11.05
N LEU A 147 19.03 13.16 9.92
CA LEU A 147 19.54 14.46 9.51
C LEU A 147 18.42 15.52 9.45
N ASP A 148 18.76 16.76 9.80
CA ASP A 148 17.82 17.87 9.95
C ASP A 148 17.99 18.96 8.87
N GLU A 149 18.98 18.82 7.98
CA GLU A 149 19.22 19.74 6.87
C GLU A 149 18.22 19.57 5.71
N VAL A 150 17.54 18.42 5.63
CA VAL A 150 16.50 18.12 4.63
C VAL A 150 15.13 18.13 5.32
N PRO A 151 14.12 18.83 4.78
CA PRO A 151 12.78 18.83 5.38
C PRO A 151 12.15 17.43 5.45
N VAL A 152 11.36 17.17 6.50
CA VAL A 152 10.63 15.90 6.72
C VAL A 152 9.88 15.45 5.46
N SER A 153 9.16 16.36 4.80
CA SER A 153 8.38 16.06 3.60
C SER A 153 9.23 15.53 2.43
N GLU A 154 10.46 16.00 2.33
CA GLU A 154 11.41 15.60 1.29
C GLU A 154 12.00 14.22 1.59
N LEU A 155 12.34 13.95 2.86
CA LEU A 155 12.75 12.61 3.29
C LEU A 155 11.63 11.57 3.15
N VAL A 156 10.37 11.93 3.46
CA VAL A 156 9.18 11.09 3.21
C VAL A 156 9.05 10.78 1.72
N ARG A 157 9.29 11.77 0.85
CA ARG A 157 9.27 11.58 -0.61
C ARG A 157 10.32 10.56 -1.05
N TYR A 158 11.57 10.70 -0.60
CA TYR A 158 12.64 9.75 -0.93
C TYR A 158 12.35 8.34 -0.40
N TYR A 159 11.92 8.21 0.86
CA TYR A 159 11.56 6.92 1.43
C TYR A 159 10.47 6.22 0.59
N SER A 160 9.39 6.94 0.28
CA SER A 160 8.28 6.37 -0.51
C SER A 160 8.68 6.05 -1.96
N MET A 161 9.65 6.74 -2.54
CA MET A 161 10.20 6.41 -3.85
C MET A 161 11.00 5.11 -3.80
N CYS A 162 11.86 4.94 -2.79
CA CYS A 162 12.67 3.74 -2.60
C CYS A 162 11.80 2.50 -2.39
N GLU A 163 10.78 2.60 -1.52
CA GLU A 163 9.85 1.51 -1.27
C GLU A 163 9.09 1.11 -2.54
N ARG A 164 8.53 2.08 -3.28
CA ARG A 164 7.83 1.79 -4.54
C ARG A 164 8.76 1.20 -5.60
N ALA A 165 10.02 1.62 -5.66
CA ALA A 165 11.00 1.04 -6.57
C ALA A 165 11.22 -0.45 -6.26
N LEU A 166 11.39 -0.82 -4.98
CA LEU A 166 11.57 -2.21 -4.57
C LEU A 166 10.34 -3.08 -4.87
N VAL A 167 9.15 -2.59 -4.56
CA VAL A 167 7.91 -3.35 -4.81
C VAL A 167 7.64 -3.49 -6.31
N SER A 168 7.83 -2.43 -7.08
CA SER A 168 7.63 -2.49 -8.54
C SER A 168 8.65 -3.40 -9.24
N ASP A 169 9.92 -3.36 -8.83
CA ASP A 169 10.96 -4.27 -9.33
C ASP A 169 10.63 -5.74 -8.98
N TRP A 170 10.14 -6.00 -7.77
CA TRP A 170 9.70 -7.33 -7.36
C TRP A 170 8.52 -7.84 -8.20
N CYS A 171 7.55 -6.96 -8.52
CA CYS A 171 6.47 -7.28 -9.45
C CYS A 171 6.99 -7.58 -10.86
N LEU A 172 7.95 -6.80 -11.39
CA LEU A 172 8.55 -7.02 -12.71
C LEU A 172 9.27 -8.37 -12.78
N ASN A 173 9.89 -8.79 -11.68
CA ASN A 173 10.55 -10.10 -11.54
C ASN A 173 9.59 -11.21 -11.07
N LYS A 174 8.27 -11.01 -11.11
CA LYS A 174 7.25 -12.02 -10.76
C LYS A 174 7.47 -12.70 -9.41
N GLY A 175 8.07 -11.99 -8.46
CA GLY A 175 8.30 -12.50 -7.11
C GLY A 175 9.31 -13.64 -7.04
N GLU A 176 10.25 -13.71 -7.99
CA GLU A 176 11.32 -14.73 -8.03
C GLU A 176 12.25 -14.72 -6.81
N TYR A 177 12.22 -13.66 -6.01
CA TYR A 177 12.98 -13.52 -4.77
C TYR A 177 12.08 -13.02 -3.64
N SER A 178 12.54 -13.21 -2.39
CA SER A 178 11.84 -12.68 -1.23
C SER A 178 11.95 -11.17 -1.16
N LEU A 179 10.81 -10.48 -1.21
CA LEU A 179 10.74 -9.02 -1.17
C LEU A 179 11.29 -8.49 0.15
N ARG A 180 10.91 -9.09 1.28
CA ARG A 180 11.36 -8.63 2.61
C ARG A 180 12.87 -8.80 2.78
N GLU A 181 13.44 -9.92 2.37
CA GLU A 181 14.87 -10.20 2.52
C GLU A 181 15.72 -9.35 1.59
N TYR A 182 15.22 -9.08 0.38
CA TYR A 182 15.89 -8.18 -0.54
C TYR A 182 15.86 -6.74 -0.02
N SER A 183 14.70 -6.29 0.45
CA SER A 183 14.52 -4.92 0.94
C SER A 183 15.32 -4.63 2.21
N LYS A 184 15.47 -5.63 3.09
CA LYS A 184 16.38 -5.57 4.25
C LYS A 184 17.83 -5.23 3.86
N LYS A 185 18.28 -5.62 2.67
CA LYS A 185 19.62 -5.31 2.15
C LYS A 185 19.66 -3.97 1.42
N CYS A 186 18.62 -3.65 0.64
CA CYS A 186 18.60 -2.45 -0.19
C CYS A 186 18.26 -1.17 0.58
N MET A 187 17.28 -1.21 1.49
CA MET A 187 16.82 -0.02 2.20
C MET A 187 17.93 0.67 3.02
N PRO A 188 18.80 -0.04 3.75
CA PRO A 188 19.91 0.62 4.43
C PRO A 188 20.88 1.38 3.51
N VAL A 189 21.06 0.89 2.27
CA VAL A 189 21.89 1.56 1.26
C VAL A 189 21.15 2.78 0.69
N MET A 190 19.87 2.61 0.35
CA MET A 190 19.03 3.70 -0.19
C MET A 190 18.84 4.84 0.82
N LEU A 191 18.81 4.53 2.12
CA LEU A 191 18.64 5.47 3.22
C LEU A 191 19.95 5.84 3.92
N GLU A 192 21.13 5.48 3.37
CA GLU A 192 22.42 5.72 4.04
C GLU A 192 22.58 7.19 4.44
N HIS A 193 22.14 8.10 3.57
CA HIS A 193 22.14 9.53 3.77
C HIS A 193 20.93 10.04 4.55
N PHE A 194 20.26 9.21 5.37
CA PHE A 194 19.26 9.69 6.34
C PHE A 194 19.88 9.80 7.74
N LYS A 195 20.95 9.05 8.00
CA LYS A 195 21.63 9.04 9.31
C LYS A 195 22.40 10.33 9.53
N ARG A 196 22.45 10.76 10.78
CA ARG A 196 23.42 11.76 11.25
C ARG A 196 24.76 11.11 11.57
#